data_AF-A0A1V4E2M8-F1
#
_entry.id   AF-A0A1V4E2M8-F1
#
_cell.length_a   1.000
_cell.length_b   1.000
_cell.length_c   1.000
_cell.angle_alpha   90.00
_cell.angle_beta   90.00
_cell.angle_gamma   90.00
#
_symmetry.space_group_name_H-M   'P 1'
#
loop_
_entity.id
_entity.type
_entity.pdbx_description
1 polymer ?
#
loop_
_entity_poly.entity_id
_entity_poly.type
_entity_poly.pdbx_seq_one_letter_code
_entity_poly.pdbx_strand_id
1 'polypeptide(L)'
;MGEPKGAARKGVRTALGSEPSPGDGDDPTPERPGIHIYTPPVYRDHYDGARWSKRYGDTPTAAYACACGRTGTAAGPRSVAALVAEYDAHRALCRRGSSQEGRAAA
;
A
#
# COMPACT_ATOMS: atom_id res chain seq x y z
N MET A 1 -3.46 14.76 -54.95
CA MET A 1 -2.96 13.40 -54.66
C MET A 1 -1.60 13.56 -53.98
N GLY A 2 -1.36 13.47 -52.69
CA GLY A 2 -2.08 13.13 -51.47
C GLY A 2 -0.96 13.07 -50.41
N GLU A 3 -1.00 13.95 -49.41
CA GLU A 3 -0.03 13.95 -48.30
C GLU A 3 -0.11 12.62 -47.52
N PRO A 4 0.99 12.21 -46.87
CA PRO A 4 0.84 11.66 -45.53
C PRO A 4 1.53 12.57 -44.52
N LYS A 5 0.67 13.22 -43.75
CA LYS A 5 0.92 14.02 -42.55
C LYS A 5 1.46 13.12 -41.43
N GLY A 6 2.77 12.98 -41.35
CA GLY A 6 3.45 12.26 -40.26
C GLY A 6 3.85 13.22 -39.15
N ALA A 7 2.92 13.58 -38.26
CA ALA A 7 3.25 14.34 -37.07
C ALA A 7 4.23 13.54 -36.18
N ALA A 8 5.48 14.00 -36.10
CA ALA A 8 6.44 13.53 -35.13
C ALA A 8 5.90 13.80 -33.72
N ARG A 9 5.41 12.77 -33.03
CA ARG A 9 5.13 12.84 -31.60
C ARG A 9 6.47 12.84 -30.86
N LYS A 10 7.12 14.00 -30.84
CA LYS A 10 8.35 14.24 -30.07
C LYS A 10 7.97 14.04 -28.60
N GLY A 11 8.59 13.03 -28.00
CA GLY A 11 8.16 12.41 -26.75
C GLY A 11 7.81 13.40 -25.65
N VAL A 12 6.66 13.16 -25.03
CA VAL A 12 6.38 13.66 -23.69
C VAL A 12 7.56 13.19 -22.82
N ARG A 13 8.25 14.13 -22.18
CA ARG A 13 9.12 13.76 -21.07
C ARG A 13 8.18 13.33 -19.95
N THR A 14 7.89 12.03 -19.88
CA THR A 14 7.42 11.41 -18.64
C THR A 14 8.59 11.42 -17.68
N ALA A 15 8.90 12.60 -17.16
CA ALA A 15 9.63 12.76 -15.92
C ALA A 15 8.61 13.08 -14.83
N LEU A 16 7.59 12.23 -14.70
CA LEU A 16 7.33 11.74 -13.36
C LEU A 16 8.45 10.73 -13.15
N GLY A 17 9.60 11.23 -12.68
CA GLY A 17 10.31 10.40 -11.74
C GLY A 17 9.25 10.01 -10.73
N SER A 18 8.96 8.73 -10.62
CA SER A 18 8.45 8.22 -9.36
C SER A 18 9.57 8.53 -8.37
N GLU A 19 9.66 9.80 -7.93
CA GLU A 19 10.02 10.07 -6.56
C GLU A 19 9.18 9.04 -5.81
N PRO A 20 9.82 8.09 -5.11
CA PRO A 20 9.07 7.28 -4.18
C PRO A 20 8.25 8.32 -3.42
N SER A 21 6.92 8.27 -3.54
CA SER A 21 6.10 8.99 -2.59
C SER A 21 6.74 8.64 -1.26
N PRO A 22 7.04 9.62 -0.39
CA PRO A 22 7.50 9.31 0.95
C PRO A 22 6.33 8.59 1.62
N GLY A 23 6.17 7.30 1.31
CA GLY A 23 5.39 6.39 2.10
C GLY A 23 6.10 6.44 3.43
N ASP A 24 5.44 7.01 4.42
CA ASP A 24 4.68 6.20 5.38
C ASP A 24 5.23 4.77 5.62
N GLY A 25 6.54 4.57 5.55
CA GLY A 25 7.23 3.31 5.85
C GLY A 25 7.41 3.08 7.34
N ASP A 26 6.89 4.01 8.16
CA ASP A 26 6.79 3.86 9.60
C ASP A 26 5.47 3.15 9.92
N ASP A 27 5.53 2.11 10.75
CA ASP A 27 4.33 1.45 11.22
C ASP A 27 3.42 2.44 11.98
N PRO A 28 2.10 2.29 11.89
CA PRO A 28 1.16 3.21 12.51
C PRO A 28 1.37 3.28 14.02
N THR A 29 1.28 4.48 14.58
CA THR A 29 1.31 4.73 16.02
C THR A 29 -0.06 5.18 16.51
N PRO A 30 -0.34 5.13 17.82
CA PRO A 30 -1.61 5.66 18.35
C PRO A 30 -1.86 7.14 18.00
N GLU A 31 -0.81 7.94 17.84
CA GLU A 31 -0.86 9.34 17.42
C GLU A 31 -1.13 9.51 15.92
N ARG A 32 -0.71 8.54 15.11
CA ARG A 32 -0.96 8.44 13.66
C ARG A 32 -1.69 7.12 13.36
N PRO A 33 -2.97 7.01 13.79
CA PRO A 33 -3.68 5.74 13.75
C PRO A 33 -3.93 5.28 12.32
N GLY A 34 -4.04 3.96 12.14
CA GLY A 34 -4.24 3.34 10.84
C GLY A 34 -3.85 1.87 10.85
N ILE A 35 -3.96 1.26 9.67
CA ILE A 35 -3.42 -0.07 9.39
C ILE A 35 -2.43 0.06 8.22
N HIS A 36 -1.25 -0.51 8.40
CA HIS A 36 -0.21 -0.60 7.37
C HIS A 36 -0.01 -2.07 7.02
N ILE A 37 -0.02 -2.37 5.71
CA ILE A 37 0.15 -3.73 5.18
C ILE A 37 1.29 -3.69 4.18
N TYR A 38 2.38 -4.36 4.53
CA TYR A 38 3.51 -4.55 3.65
C TYR A 38 3.38 -5.90 2.94
N THR A 39 3.14 -5.83 1.63
CA THR A 39 3.15 -6.99 0.74
C THR A 39 4.31 -6.84 -0.24
N PRO A 40 5.43 -7.52 -0.02
CA PRO A 40 6.59 -7.42 -0.88
C PRO A 40 6.19 -7.83 -2.30
N PRO A 41 6.59 -7.06 -3.33
CA PRO A 41 6.25 -7.40 -4.70
C PRO A 41 6.84 -8.77 -5.01
N VAL A 42 6.06 -9.60 -5.69
CA VAL A 42 6.59 -10.82 -6.31
C VAL A 42 7.61 -10.37 -7.34
N TYR A 43 8.91 -10.48 -7.02
CA TYR A 43 9.99 -9.97 -7.86
C TYR A 43 9.90 -10.58 -9.25
N ARG A 44 9.58 -9.74 -10.24
CA ARG A 44 9.46 -10.11 -11.65
C ARG A 44 10.53 -9.35 -12.42
N ASP A 45 11.67 -9.99 -12.62
CA ASP A 45 12.68 -9.45 -13.54
C ASP A 45 12.25 -9.70 -14.98
N HIS A 46 12.29 -8.67 -15.82
CA HIS A 46 11.84 -8.79 -17.21
C HIS A 46 12.83 -9.52 -18.13
N TYR A 47 14.05 -9.79 -17.66
CA TYR A 47 15.04 -10.63 -18.34
C TYR A 47 15.10 -12.06 -17.80
N ASP A 48 14.58 -12.32 -16.60
CA ASP A 48 14.37 -13.67 -16.07
C ASP A 48 13.25 -14.33 -16.87
N GLY A 49 13.60 -15.02 -17.97
CA GLY A 49 12.67 -15.65 -18.92
C GLY A 49 11.70 -16.68 -18.32
N ALA A 50 11.70 -16.86 -17.00
CA ALA A 50 10.65 -17.54 -16.27
C ALA A 50 9.39 -16.65 -16.23
N ARG A 51 8.31 -17.09 -16.90
CA ARG A 51 7.00 -16.39 -16.86
C ARG A 51 6.42 -16.24 -15.44
N TRP A 52 7.00 -16.94 -14.46
CA TRP A 52 6.71 -16.86 -13.03
C TRP A 52 8.04 -16.87 -12.28
N SER A 53 8.23 -15.94 -11.35
CA SER A 53 9.41 -15.91 -10.50
C SER A 53 9.47 -17.19 -9.66
N LYS A 54 10.64 -17.85 -9.62
CA LYS A 54 10.86 -18.98 -8.70
C LYS A 54 11.06 -18.52 -7.25
N ARG A 55 11.27 -17.22 -7.05
CA ARG A 55 11.31 -16.58 -5.74
C ARG A 55 9.87 -16.42 -5.24
N TYR A 56 9.56 -17.08 -4.12
CA TYR A 56 8.41 -16.67 -3.31
C TYR A 56 8.62 -15.21 -2.92
N GLY A 57 7.57 -14.39 -3.00
CA GLY A 57 7.61 -13.06 -2.41
C GLY A 57 7.96 -13.18 -0.92
N ASP A 58 8.62 -12.16 -0.37
CA ASP A 58 8.93 -12.12 1.06
C ASP A 58 7.65 -12.31 1.90
N THR A 59 7.82 -12.67 3.19
CA THR A 59 6.68 -12.90 4.08
C THR A 59 5.94 -11.57 4.28
N PRO A 60 4.62 -11.48 3.98
CA PRO A 60 3.87 -10.25 4.17
C PRO A 60 3.78 -9.92 5.66
N THR A 61 3.81 -8.63 5.97
CA THR A 61 3.68 -8.12 7.34
C THR A 61 2.59 -7.07 7.40
N ALA A 62 2.01 -6.89 8.59
CA ALA A 62 1.07 -5.82 8.84
C ALA A 62 1.21 -5.34 10.28
N ALA A 63 0.91 -4.07 10.48
CA ALA A 63 0.75 -3.47 11.79
C ALA A 63 -0.46 -2.54 11.78
N TYR A 64 -1.11 -2.41 12.94
CA TYR A 64 -2.11 -1.39 13.14
C TYR A 64 -1.90 -0.69 14.48
N ALA A 65 -2.34 0.56 14.52
CA ALA A 65 -2.52 1.30 15.76
C ALA A 65 -3.82 2.08 15.70
N CYS A 66 -4.47 2.19 16.86
CA CYS A 66 -5.66 2.99 17.05
C CYS A 66 -5.38 4.09 18.08
N ALA A 67 -6.05 5.24 17.92
CA ALA A 67 -6.00 6.34 18.88
C ALA A 67 -6.50 5.98 20.29
N CYS A 68 -7.13 4.81 20.47
CA CYS A 68 -7.46 4.27 21.80
C CYS A 68 -6.26 3.62 22.51
N GLY A 69 -5.11 3.53 21.86
CA GLY A 69 -3.89 2.87 22.37
C GLY A 69 -3.77 1.40 22.00
N ARG A 70 -4.75 0.82 21.30
CA ARG A 70 -4.67 -0.57 20.84
C ARG A 70 -3.77 -0.66 19.61
N THR A 71 -2.82 -1.59 19.66
CA THR A 71 -1.90 -1.89 18.57
C THR A 71 -1.87 -3.39 18.30
N GLY A 72 -1.41 -3.77 17.12
CA GLY A 72 -1.17 -5.17 16.77
C GLY A 72 -0.23 -5.29 15.59
N THR A 73 0.54 -6.38 15.55
CA THR A 73 1.44 -6.71 14.44
C THR A 73 1.25 -8.16 14.03
N ALA A 74 1.44 -8.46 12.76
CA ALA A 74 1.33 -9.81 12.22
C ALA A 74 2.34 -10.04 11.09
N ALA A 75 2.82 -11.27 10.99
CA ALA A 75 3.63 -11.74 9.88
C ALA A 75 3.03 -13.02 9.30
N GLY A 76 3.08 -13.13 7.98
CA GLY A 76 2.54 -14.25 7.21
C GLY A 76 1.09 -14.02 6.76
N PRO A 77 0.69 -14.61 5.62
CA PRO A 77 -0.54 -14.23 4.93
C PRO A 77 -1.81 -14.48 5.75
N ARG A 78 -1.87 -15.59 6.51
CA ARG A 78 -3.02 -15.91 7.36
C ARG A 78 -3.13 -14.96 8.55
N SER A 79 -2.01 -14.68 9.22
CA SER A 79 -1.96 -13.80 10.37
C SER A 79 -2.27 -12.36 9.96
N VAL A 80 -1.76 -11.91 8.82
CA VAL A 80 -2.09 -10.59 8.26
C VAL A 80 -3.59 -10.48 7.96
N ALA A 81 -4.19 -11.49 7.33
CA ALA A 81 -5.64 -11.49 7.09
C ALA A 81 -6.46 -11.46 8.39
N ALA A 82 -6.02 -12.19 9.43
CA ALA A 82 -6.64 -12.15 10.74
C ALA A 82 -6.50 -10.76 11.39
N LEU A 83 -5.32 -10.14 11.31
CA LEU A 83 -5.06 -8.80 11.84
C LEU A 83 -5.97 -7.74 11.18
N VAL A 84 -6.19 -7.83 9.87
CA VAL A 84 -7.13 -6.95 9.16
C VAL A 84 -8.56 -7.12 9.70
N ALA A 85 -9.02 -8.36 9.86
CA ALA A 85 -10.34 -8.63 10.41
C ALA A 85 -10.50 -8.14 11.86
N GLU A 86 -9.45 -8.29 12.68
CA GLU A 86 -9.41 -7.75 14.04
C GLU A 86 -9.47 -6.21 14.04
N TYR A 87 -8.72 -5.57 13.15
CA TYR A 87 -8.74 -4.11 12.99
C TYR A 87 -10.12 -3.60 12.57
N ASP A 88 -10.78 -4.24 11.59
CA ASP A 88 -12.13 -3.88 11.15
C ASP A 88 -13.16 -4.04 12.28
N ALA A 89 -13.13 -5.19 12.97
CA ALA A 89 -14.00 -5.45 14.11
C ALA A 89 -13.79 -4.43 15.24
N HIS A 90 -12.53 -4.09 15.51
CA HIS A 90 -12.19 -3.08 16.51
C HIS A 90 -12.69 -1.70 16.11
N ARG A 91 -12.43 -1.28 14.87
CA ARG A 91 -12.77 0.04 14.33
C ARG A 91 -14.28 0.28 14.35
N ALA A 92 -15.09 -0.74 14.06
CA ALA A 92 -16.55 -0.66 14.13
C ALA A 92 -17.08 -0.30 15.54
N LEU A 93 -16.34 -0.67 16.59
CA LEU A 93 -16.73 -0.49 17.98
C LEU A 93 -15.97 0.66 18.68
N CYS A 94 -14.86 1.11 18.09
CA CYS A 94 -13.97 2.07 18.72
C CYS A 94 -14.46 3.52 18.57
N ARG A 95 -15.11 4.02 19.63
CA ARG A 95 -15.63 5.40 19.72
C ARG A 95 -14.55 6.49 19.58
N ARG A 96 -13.30 6.21 19.93
CA ARG A 96 -12.18 7.15 19.76
C ARG A 96 -11.71 7.23 18.31
N GLY A 97 -11.91 6.18 17.50
CA GLY A 97 -11.55 6.15 16.07
C GLY A 97 -12.63 6.75 15.16
N SER A 98 -13.91 6.59 15.51
CA SER A 98 -15.04 7.08 14.68
C SER A 98 -15.11 8.60 14.54
N SER A 99 -14.44 9.36 15.42
CA SER A 99 -14.48 10.83 15.38
C SER A 99 -13.52 11.46 14.35
N GLN A 100 -12.55 10.72 13.81
CA GLN A 100 -11.56 11.25 12.84
C GLN A 100 -11.90 10.91 11.38
N GLU A 101 -12.63 9.82 11.15
CA GLU A 101 -12.93 9.26 9.81
C GLU A 101 -13.92 10.09 8.96
N GLY A 102 -14.64 11.04 9.58
CA GLY A 102 -15.68 11.86 8.91
C GLY A 102 -15.34 13.34 8.74
N ARG A 103 -14.10 13.76 9.03
CA ARG A 103 -13.73 15.19 9.05
C ARG A 103 -12.49 15.48 8.19
N ALA A 104 -12.62 15.37 6.87
CA ALA A 104 -11.76 16.06 5.90
C ALA A 104 -12.37 16.07 4.49
N ALA A 105 -13.36 16.93 4.27
CA ALA A 105 -13.66 17.54 2.97
C ALA A 105 -14.49 18.81 3.24
N ALA A 106 -13.81 19.95 3.34
CA ALA A 106 -14.39 21.29 3.34
C ALA A 106 -13.53 22.18 2.45
#